data_AF-A0A9X8GJ94-F1
#
_entry.id   AF-A0A9X8GJ94-F1
#
_cell.length_a   1.000
_cell.length_b   1.000
_cell.length_c   1.000
_cell.angle_alpha   90.00
_cell.angle_beta   90.00
_cell.angle_gamma   90.00
#
_symmetry.space_group_name_H-M   'P 1'
#
loop_
_entity.id
_entity.type
_entity.pdbx_description
1 polymer ?
#
loop_
_entity_poly.entity_id
_entity_poly.type
_entity_poly.pdbx_seq_one_letter_code
_entity_poly.pdbx_strand_id
1 'polypeptide(L)' 'MSSITKRVVIQLMLVIFVILLLIGLFFLGIFIGYVYVGKGQSSDAFNPSTWHHILDFVK' A
#
# COMPACT_ATOMS: atom_id res chain seq x y z
N MET A 1 -27.20 20.34 11.00
CA MET A 1 -26.89 18.99 10.48
C MET A 1 -27.54 17.96 11.39
N SER A 2 -28.39 17.08 10.84
CA SER A 2 -29.06 16.04 11.63
C SER A 2 -28.03 15.07 12.23
N SER A 3 -28.38 14.43 13.35
CA SER A 3 -27.52 13.45 14.03
C SER A 3 -27.16 12.26 13.12
N ILE A 4 -28.02 11.95 12.14
CA ILE A 4 -27.83 10.89 11.15
C ILE A 4 -26.74 11.28 10.15
N THR A 5 -26.79 12.49 9.58
CA THR A 5 -25.78 12.96 8.61
C THR A 5 -24.38 12.95 9.21
N LYS A 6 -24.24 13.36 10.49
CA LYS A 6 -22.94 13.33 11.19
C LYS A 6 -22.38 11.91 11.31
N ARG A 7 -23.22 10.93 11.67
CA ARG A 7 -22.80 9.52 11.77
C ARG A 7 -22.35 8.96 10.43
N VAL A 8 -23.10 9.22 9.36
CA VAL A 8 -22.76 8.76 8.01
C VAL A 8 -21.42 9.34 7.56
N VAL A 9 -21.19 10.65 7.74
CA VAL A 9 -19.92 11.30 7.38
C VAL A 9 -18.74 10.71 8.14
N ILE A 10 -18.88 10.48 9.45
CA ILE A 10 -17.82 9.88 10.26
C ILE A 10 -17.49 8.45 9.78
N GLN A 11 -18.51 7.64 9.49
CA GLN A 11 -18.30 6.27 8.99
C GLN A 11 -17.59 6.27 7.63
N LEU A 12 -18.00 7.14 6.71
CA LEU A 12 -17.33 7.29 5.42
C LEU A 12 -15.86 7.71 5.58
N MET A 13 -15.58 8.64 6.48
CA MET A 13 -14.21 9.07 6.78
C MET A 13 -13.36 7.92 7.33
N LEU A 14 -13.92 7.09 8.22
CA LEU A 14 -13.24 5.91 8.75
C LEU A 14 -12.95 4.87 7.66
N VAL A 15 -13.90 4.62 6.76
CA VAL A 15 -13.69 3.70 5.63
C VAL A 15 -12.55 4.20 4.74
N ILE A 16 -12.56 5.47 4.37
CA ILE A 16 -11.49 6.07 3.56
C ILE A 16 -10.15 5.98 4.30
N PHE A 17 -10.14 6.27 5.60
CA PHE A 17 -8.94 6.19 6.42
C PHE A 17 -8.37 4.76 6.45
N VAL A 18 -9.21 3.75 6.63
CA VAL A 18 -8.79 2.34 6.60
C VAL A 18 -8.24 1.96 5.23
N ILE A 19 -8.87 2.39 4.13
CA ILE A 19 -8.37 2.14 2.78
C ILE A 19 -6.99 2.75 2.59
N LEU A 20 -6.79 4.01 3.00
CA LEU A 20 -5.48 4.67 2.93
C LEU A 20 -4.43 3.96 3.78
N LEU A 21 -4.80 3.48 4.97
CA LEU A 21 -3.92 2.70 5.84
C LEU A 21 -3.49 1.38 5.17
N LEU A 22 -4.43 0.66 4.54
CA LEU A 22 -4.13 -0.57 3.81
C LEU A 22 -3.19 -0.34 2.63
N ILE A 23 -3.40 0.74 1.87
CA ILE A 23 -2.51 1.14 0.78
C ILE A 23 -1.10 1.44 1.33
N GLY A 24 -1.01 2.19 2.44
CA GLY A 24 0.26 2.47 3.10
C GLY A 24 0.99 1.20 3.56
N LEU A 25 0.26 0.27 4.19
CA LEU A 25 0.81 -1.02 4.62
C LEU A 25 1.26 -1.88 3.44
N PHE A 26 0.56 -1.85 2.31
CA PHE A 26 0.94 -2.56 1.10
C PHE A 26 2.30 -2.07 0.56
N PHE A 27 2.47 -0.75 0.40
CA PHE A 27 3.74 -0.19 -0.05
C PHE A 27 4.86 -0.38 0.96
N LEU A 28 4.55 -0.31 2.26
CA LEU A 28 5.50 -0.62 3.32
C LEU A 28 5.94 -2.09 3.26
N GLY A 29 5.01 -3.01 3.01
CA GLY A 29 5.27 -4.43 2.84
C GLY A 29 6.17 -4.70 1.63
N ILE A 30 5.89 -4.05 0.49
CA ILE A 30 6.77 -4.08 -0.69
C ILE A 30 8.18 -3.62 -0.33
N PHE A 31 8.30 -2.48 0.34
CA PHE A 31 9.60 -1.90 0.69
C PHE A 31 10.38 -2.84 1.62
N ILE A 32 9.74 -3.34 2.67
CA ILE A 32 10.37 -4.26 3.62
C ILE A 32 10.76 -5.58 2.92
N GLY A 33 9.87 -6.16 2.13
CA GLY A 33 10.10 -7.39 1.39
C GLY A 33 11.26 -7.25 0.39
N TYR A 34 11.29 -6.17 -0.39
CA TYR A 34 12.32 -5.98 -1.40
C TYR A 34 13.68 -5.61 -0.78
N VAL A 35 13.71 -4.67 0.16
CA VAL A 35 14.95 -4.10 0.70
C VAL A 35 15.53 -4.95 1.83
N TYR A 36 14.72 -5.30 2.84
CA TYR A 36 15.23 -6.01 4.01
C TYR A 36 15.31 -7.51 3.78
N VAL A 37 14.29 -8.11 3.16
CA VAL A 37 14.27 -9.57 2.90
C VAL A 37 15.03 -9.90 1.62
N GLY A 38 14.72 -9.19 0.52
CA GLY A 38 15.34 -9.39 -0.79
C GLY A 38 16.74 -8.79 -0.94
N LYS A 39 17.20 -7.97 0.02
CA LYS A 39 18.48 -7.23 -0.04
C LYS A 39 18.65 -6.36 -1.28
N GLY A 40 17.53 -5.94 -1.90
CA GLY A 40 17.53 -5.06 -3.07
C GLY A 40 17.77 -3.60 -2.69
N GLN A 41 18.13 -2.78 -3.69
CA GLN A 41 18.30 -1.33 -3.47
C GLN A 41 16.96 -0.65 -3.20
N SER A 42 16.92 0.26 -2.23
CA SER A 42 15.70 0.99 -1.85
C SER A 42 15.08 1.81 -2.97
N SER A 43 15.87 2.30 -3.92
CA SER A 43 15.41 3.02 -5.11
C SER A 43 14.58 2.15 -6.06
N ASP A 44 14.81 0.84 -6.04
CA ASP A 44 14.28 -0.08 -7.04
C ASP A 44 12.99 -0.76 -6.57
N ALA A 45 12.66 -0.66 -5.27
CA ALA A 45 11.48 -1.28 -4.67
C ALA A 45 10.18 -0.84 -5.35
N PHE A 46 10.11 0.40 -5.82
CA PHE A 46 8.95 0.97 -6.51
C PHE A 46 9.20 1.22 -8.00
N ASN A 47 10.30 0.70 -8.56
CA ASN A 47 10.57 0.82 -9.98
C ASN A 47 9.79 -0.27 -10.75
N PRO A 48 8.92 0.09 -11.72
CA PRO A 48 8.16 -0.88 -12.49
C PRO A 48 9.03 -1.91 -13.22
N SER A 49 10.22 -1.55 -13.70
CA SER A 49 11.09 -2.50 -14.42
C SER A 49 11.57 -3.63 -13.52
N THR A 50 11.82 -3.36 -12.25
CA THR A 50 12.18 -4.35 -11.22
C THR A 50 11.12 -5.45 -11.12
N TRP A 51 9.84 -5.06 -11.08
CA TRP A 51 8.74 -6.02 -10.99
C TRP A 51 8.56 -6.84 -12.25
N HIS A 52 8.81 -6.25 -13.43
CA HIS A 52 8.85 -7.02 -14.68
C HIS A 52 9.95 -8.09 -14.59
N HIS A 53 11.17 -7.72 -14.16
CA HIS A 53 12.25 -8.69 -13.96
C HIS A 53 11.93 -9.77 -12.91
N ILE A 54 11.27 -9.41 -11.80
CA ILE A 54 10.83 -10.40 -10.81
C ILE A 54 9.82 -11.37 -11.41
N LEU A 55 8.83 -10.87 -12.15
CA LEU A 55 7.81 -11.69 -12.80
C LEU A 55 8.40 -12.60 -13.88
N ASP A 56 9.45 -12.16 -14.57
CA ASP A 56 10.19 -12.99 -15.51
C ASP A 56 10.84 -14.21 -14.83
N PHE A 57 11.25 -14.10 -13.56
CA PHE A 57 11.78 -15.25 -12.80
C PHE A 57 10.72 -16.22 -12.29
N VAL A 58 9.49 -15.73 -12.08
CA VAL A 58 8.36 -16.54 -11.58
C VAL A 58 7.70 -17.33 -12.71
N LYS A 59 7.79 -16.83 -13.93
CA LYS A 59 7.30 -17.48 -15.15
C LYS A 59 8.12 -18.73 -15.50
#